data_AF-X1J7W4-F1
#
_entry.id   AF-X1J7W4-F1
#
_cell.length_a   1.000
_cell.length_b   1.000
_cell.length_c   1.000
_cell.angle_alpha   90.00
_cell.angle_beta   90.00
_cell.angle_gamma   90.00
#
_symmetry.space_group_name_H-M   'P 1'
#
loop_
_entity.id
_entity.type
_entity.pdbx_description
1 polymer ?
#
loop_
_entity_poly.entity_id
_entity_poly.type
_entity_poly.pdbx_seq_one_letter_code
_entity_poly.pdbx_strand_id
1 'polypeptide(L)'
;MTTKKQQTKKSIKQNRTASARQIAARRRIGCPGVGMFKMKDLEPAGYNPREIDAEALEGLTNSISRFGCVEPIVVNTRGRHNVIVGGNQRFKALQALGVTECLCVTISSSRADEKLLNLTLNNPLIQGDFIKKIEGYIEQLRGELPDNKDFLNLRIADLQNELGRFPGKKGMVPDDDIPRIPKKATTRPGDLWLLGNHRLLCGDSTKDHMVSRLMAGSKA
;
A
#
# COMPACT_ATOMS: atom_id res chain seq x y z
N MET A 1 -41.46 -47.54 -0.59
CA MET A 1 -40.51 -47.20 0.50
C MET A 1 -39.78 -45.88 0.23
N THR A 2 -40.50 -44.75 0.15
CA THR A 2 -39.89 -43.49 -0.34
C THR A 2 -40.35 -42.20 0.38
N THR A 3 -41.10 -42.30 1.47
CA THR A 3 -41.69 -41.12 2.14
C THR A 3 -41.03 -40.71 3.47
N LYS A 4 -40.24 -41.58 4.12
CA LYS A 4 -39.56 -41.25 5.41
C LYS A 4 -38.23 -40.49 5.27
N LYS A 5 -37.56 -40.51 4.11
CA LYS A 5 -36.26 -39.83 3.89
C LYS A 5 -36.38 -38.33 3.56
N GLN A 6 -37.56 -37.85 3.17
CA GLN A 6 -37.77 -36.44 2.83
C GLN A 6 -38.20 -35.58 4.03
N GLN A 7 -38.89 -36.15 5.02
CA GLN A 7 -39.26 -35.42 6.25
C GLN A 7 -38.05 -35.16 7.16
N THR A 8 -37.08 -36.07 7.23
CA THR A 8 -35.87 -35.90 8.06
C THR A 8 -34.90 -34.85 7.50
N LYS A 9 -34.75 -34.73 6.18
CA LYS A 9 -33.89 -33.70 5.57
C LYS A 9 -34.46 -32.28 5.68
N LYS A 10 -35.78 -32.12 5.69
CA LYS A 10 -36.46 -30.82 5.85
C LYS A 10 -36.35 -30.30 7.29
N SER A 11 -36.49 -31.18 8.27
CA SER A 11 -36.32 -30.87 9.70
C SER A 11 -34.87 -30.49 10.05
N ILE A 12 -33.86 -31.16 9.47
CA ILE A 12 -32.45 -30.82 9.68
C ILE A 12 -32.07 -29.48 9.03
N LYS A 13 -32.62 -29.16 7.83
CA LYS A 13 -32.39 -27.85 7.19
C LYS A 13 -33.06 -26.69 7.95
N GLN A 14 -34.24 -26.90 8.52
CA GLN A 14 -34.93 -25.88 9.32
C GLN A 14 -34.25 -25.66 10.69
N ASN A 15 -33.69 -26.69 11.31
CA ASN A 15 -32.92 -26.54 12.55
C ASN A 15 -31.56 -25.83 12.36
N ARG A 16 -30.89 -26.01 11.20
CA ARG A 16 -29.63 -25.30 10.90
C ARG A 16 -29.84 -23.82 10.61
N THR A 17 -30.94 -23.45 9.96
CA THR A 17 -31.25 -22.03 9.68
C THR A 17 -31.82 -21.29 10.89
N ALA A 18 -32.56 -21.98 11.76
CA ALA A 18 -33.01 -21.43 13.04
C ALA A 18 -31.82 -21.20 14.01
N SER A 19 -30.88 -22.14 14.07
CA SER A 19 -29.64 -22.02 14.86
C SER A 19 -28.75 -20.86 14.39
N ALA A 20 -28.55 -20.69 13.07
CA ALA A 20 -27.75 -19.58 12.54
C ALA A 20 -28.39 -18.20 12.78
N ARG A 21 -29.73 -18.10 12.70
CA ARG A 21 -30.47 -16.87 13.01
C ARG A 21 -30.52 -16.57 14.51
N GLN A 22 -30.51 -17.58 15.37
CA GLN A 22 -30.43 -17.40 16.83
C GLN A 22 -29.01 -17.04 17.31
N ILE A 23 -27.96 -17.51 16.62
CA ILE A 23 -26.56 -17.11 16.89
C ILE A 23 -26.31 -15.65 16.47
N ALA A 24 -26.93 -15.20 15.37
CA ALA A 24 -26.84 -13.82 14.90
C ALA A 24 -27.47 -12.78 15.85
N ALA A 25 -28.29 -13.22 16.83
CA ALA A 25 -29.07 -12.32 17.67
C ALA A 25 -28.39 -11.90 18.99
N ARG A 26 -27.15 -12.30 19.32
CA ARG A 26 -26.51 -11.86 20.59
C ARG A 26 -24.97 -11.99 20.65
N ARG A 27 -24.28 -11.40 19.69
CA ARG A 27 -23.04 -10.66 19.99
C ARG A 27 -23.13 -9.36 19.18
N ARG A 28 -23.45 -8.24 19.85
CA ARG A 28 -23.12 -6.93 19.27
C ARG A 28 -21.64 -7.03 18.87
N ILE A 29 -21.29 -6.61 17.65
CA ILE A 29 -19.89 -6.38 17.31
C ILE A 29 -19.37 -5.47 18.42
N GLY A 30 -18.44 -5.98 19.22
CA GLY A 30 -17.93 -5.24 20.36
C GLY A 30 -17.27 -3.96 19.85
N CYS A 31 -17.62 -2.80 20.41
CA CYS A 31 -16.88 -1.59 20.13
C CYS A 31 -15.54 -1.69 20.88
N PRO A 32 -14.40 -1.71 20.18
CA PRO A 32 -13.12 -1.66 20.86
C PRO A 32 -12.98 -0.29 21.56
N GLY A 33 -12.12 -0.24 22.59
CA GLY A 33 -11.80 1.04 23.22
C GLY A 33 -10.90 1.87 22.31
N VAL A 34 -10.80 3.17 22.58
CA VAL A 34 -9.88 4.08 21.89
C VAL A 34 -9.24 4.99 22.94
N GLY A 35 -7.94 5.27 22.81
CA GLY A 35 -7.23 6.15 23.72
C GLY A 35 -5.87 6.60 23.20
N MET A 36 -5.32 7.64 23.82
CA MET A 36 -3.95 8.10 23.56
C MET A 36 -2.97 7.30 24.41
N PHE A 37 -1.87 6.85 23.80
CA PHE A 37 -0.82 6.09 24.45
C PHE A 37 0.52 6.76 24.20
N LYS A 38 1.40 6.75 25.20
CA LYS A 38 2.80 7.13 25.02
C LYS A 38 3.50 6.02 24.25
N MET A 39 4.29 6.41 23.25
CA MET A 39 5.01 5.48 22.39
C MET A 39 5.96 4.56 23.17
N LYS A 40 6.54 5.06 24.26
CA LYS A 40 7.42 4.29 25.17
C LYS A 40 6.70 3.21 25.99
N ASP A 41 5.38 3.30 26.12
CA ASP A 41 4.57 2.37 26.90
C ASP A 41 3.92 1.29 25.99
N LEU A 42 4.28 1.27 24.70
CA LEU A 42 3.79 0.30 23.71
C LEU A 42 4.88 -0.73 23.39
N GLU A 43 4.52 -2.00 23.41
CA GLU A 43 5.44 -3.11 23.17
C GLU A 43 5.11 -3.83 21.85
N PRO A 44 5.99 -3.80 20.83
CA PRO A 44 5.79 -4.59 19.62
C PRO A 44 5.67 -6.08 19.92
N ALA A 45 4.66 -6.75 19.35
CA ALA A 45 4.55 -8.20 19.44
C ALA A 45 5.76 -8.88 18.76
N GLY A 46 6.49 -9.71 19.51
CA GLY A 46 7.63 -10.48 18.98
C GLY A 46 7.30 -11.55 17.93
N TYR A 47 6.03 -11.70 17.55
CA TYR A 47 5.52 -12.67 16.57
C TYR A 47 4.86 -11.99 15.36
N ASN A 48 5.17 -10.72 15.09
CA ASN A 48 4.61 -10.00 13.96
C ASN A 48 4.93 -10.69 12.60
N PRO A 49 3.93 -11.11 11.81
CA PRO A 49 4.11 -11.94 10.62
C PRO A 49 4.55 -11.17 9.38
N ARG A 50 4.65 -9.83 9.45
CA ARG A 50 4.91 -8.97 8.29
C ARG A 50 6.19 -8.16 8.47
N GLU A 51 7.08 -8.23 7.50
CA GLU A 51 8.27 -7.38 7.39
C GLU A 51 8.00 -6.18 6.46
N ILE A 52 8.86 -5.18 6.50
CA ILE A 52 8.79 -4.00 5.62
C ILE A 52 10.22 -3.63 5.22
N ASP A 53 10.44 -3.37 3.93
CA ASP A 53 11.70 -2.84 3.43
C ASP A 53 11.83 -1.33 3.71
N ALA A 54 13.01 -0.77 3.46
CA ALA A 54 13.32 0.62 3.76
C ALA A 54 12.47 1.61 2.93
N GLU A 55 12.30 1.35 1.63
CA GLU A 55 11.53 2.22 0.72
C GLU A 55 10.04 2.26 1.09
N ALA A 56 9.44 1.10 1.39
CA ALA A 56 8.05 1.00 1.82
C ALA A 56 7.85 1.67 3.19
N LEU A 57 8.83 1.58 4.10
CA LEU A 57 8.78 2.28 5.38
C LEU A 57 8.88 3.79 5.19
N GLU A 58 9.74 4.27 4.30
CA GLU A 58 9.83 5.69 3.94
C GLU A 58 8.51 6.20 3.35
N GLY A 59 7.93 5.46 2.41
CA GLY A 59 6.62 5.80 1.84
C GLY A 59 5.50 5.87 2.88
N LEU A 60 5.47 4.92 3.82
CA LEU A 60 4.54 4.94 4.95
C LEU A 60 4.80 6.15 5.87
N THR A 61 6.06 6.48 6.11
CA THR A 61 6.47 7.63 6.94
C THR A 61 6.03 8.94 6.31
N ASN A 62 6.21 9.10 5.00
CA ASN A 62 5.72 10.25 4.25
C ASN A 62 4.19 10.36 4.29
N SER A 63 3.48 9.24 4.16
CA SER A 63 2.01 9.21 4.28
C SER A 63 1.56 9.69 5.65
N ILE A 64 2.16 9.19 6.72
CA ILE A 64 1.84 9.59 8.10
C ILE A 64 2.23 11.05 8.35
N SER A 65 3.36 11.52 7.82
CA SER A 65 3.76 12.92 7.95
C SER A 65 2.78 13.87 7.25
N ARG A 66 2.18 13.45 6.14
CA ARG A 66 1.26 14.27 5.34
C ARG A 66 -0.16 14.26 5.89
N PHE A 67 -0.69 13.09 6.23
CA PHE A 67 -2.10 12.90 6.57
C PHE A 67 -2.35 12.62 8.06
N GLY A 68 -1.28 12.41 8.83
CA GLY A 68 -1.37 11.86 10.17
C GLY A 68 -1.53 10.33 10.17
N CYS A 69 -1.42 9.71 11.35
CA CYS A 69 -1.68 8.28 11.52
C CYS A 69 -3.20 8.03 11.60
N VAL A 70 -3.89 8.12 10.45
CA VAL A 70 -5.35 8.00 10.35
C VAL A 70 -5.87 6.61 10.72
N GLU A 71 -5.10 5.57 10.41
CA GLU A 71 -5.34 4.24 10.96
C GLU A 71 -4.63 4.11 12.31
N PRO A 72 -5.34 3.88 13.43
CA PRO A 72 -4.72 3.79 14.76
C PRO A 72 -4.04 2.44 15.01
N ILE A 73 -3.04 2.42 15.89
CA ILE A 73 -2.38 1.18 16.31
C ILE A 73 -3.36 0.33 17.12
N VAL A 74 -3.38 -0.99 16.92
CA VAL A 74 -4.22 -1.90 17.71
C VAL A 74 -3.40 -2.49 18.84
N VAL A 75 -3.85 -2.29 20.08
CA VAL A 75 -3.11 -2.63 21.30
C VAL A 75 -3.93 -3.56 22.20
N ASN A 76 -3.36 -4.68 22.61
CA ASN A 76 -3.94 -5.51 23.66
C ASN A 76 -3.52 -4.99 25.03
N THR A 77 -4.49 -4.52 25.80
CA THR A 77 -4.28 -3.95 27.14
C THR A 77 -4.51 -4.98 28.24
N ARG A 78 -4.86 -6.24 27.88
CA ARG A 78 -5.04 -7.31 28.86
C ARG A 78 -3.76 -7.51 29.66
N GLY A 79 -3.88 -7.51 30.99
CA GLY A 79 -2.73 -7.69 31.89
C GLY A 79 -1.79 -6.48 31.98
N ARG A 80 -2.17 -5.31 31.44
CA ARG A 80 -1.37 -4.07 31.44
C ARG A 80 -0.07 -4.12 30.61
N HIS A 81 0.03 -5.02 29.63
CA HIS A 81 1.24 -5.17 28.80
C HIS A 81 1.28 -4.29 27.55
N ASN A 82 0.19 -3.62 27.17
CA ASN A 82 0.10 -2.72 26.01
C ASN A 82 0.81 -3.26 24.74
N VAL A 83 0.51 -4.50 24.39
CA VAL A 83 1.16 -5.19 23.28
C VAL A 83 0.54 -4.76 21.95
N ILE A 84 1.37 -4.34 21.00
CA ILE A 84 0.95 -3.98 19.65
C ILE A 84 0.58 -5.24 18.87
N VAL A 85 -0.70 -5.37 18.57
CA VAL A 85 -1.29 -6.49 17.81
C VAL A 85 -1.41 -6.14 16.33
N GLY A 86 -1.57 -4.86 16.00
CA GLY A 86 -1.69 -4.37 14.63
C GLY A 86 -1.09 -2.99 14.46
N GLY A 87 -0.50 -2.71 13.30
CA GLY A 87 0.16 -1.43 13.03
C GLY A 87 1.63 -1.37 13.42
N ASN A 88 2.35 -2.49 13.49
CA ASN A 88 3.79 -2.52 13.81
C ASN A 88 4.65 -1.61 12.90
N GLN A 89 4.32 -1.52 11.60
CA GLN A 89 5.05 -0.62 10.69
C GLN A 89 4.68 0.86 10.90
N ARG A 90 3.41 1.14 11.24
CA ARG A 90 2.98 2.48 11.64
C ARG A 90 3.69 2.93 12.92
N PHE A 91 3.87 2.03 13.88
CA PHE A 91 4.66 2.29 15.08
C PHE A 91 6.11 2.69 14.75
N LYS A 92 6.80 1.95 13.87
CA LYS A 92 8.16 2.30 13.42
C LYS A 92 8.22 3.66 12.71
N ALA A 93 7.26 3.94 11.84
CA ALA A 93 7.18 5.21 11.13
C ALA A 93 6.92 6.39 12.11
N LEU A 94 6.03 6.21 13.09
CA LEU A 94 5.80 7.20 14.16
C LEU A 94 7.04 7.42 15.02
N GLN A 95 7.82 6.36 15.31
CA GLN A 95 9.12 6.49 15.98
C GLN A 95 10.12 7.28 15.14
N ALA A 96 10.20 7.01 13.83
CA ALA A 96 11.09 7.74 12.92
C ALA A 96 10.73 9.24 12.84
N LEU A 97 9.45 9.58 12.98
CA LEU A 97 8.95 10.97 13.06
C LEU A 97 9.13 11.63 14.43
N GLY A 98 9.65 10.90 15.45
CA GLY A 98 9.83 11.44 16.79
C GLY A 98 8.51 11.69 17.56
N VAL A 99 7.42 11.04 17.16
CA VAL A 99 6.14 11.17 17.84
C VAL A 99 6.23 10.53 19.24
N THR A 100 5.72 11.22 20.25
CA THR A 100 5.77 10.75 21.65
C THR A 100 4.48 10.09 22.10
N GLU A 101 3.33 10.43 21.49
CA GLU A 101 2.02 9.90 21.81
C GLU A 101 1.20 9.63 20.54
N CYS A 102 0.43 8.54 20.51
CA CYS A 102 -0.42 8.20 19.37
C CYS A 102 -1.78 7.64 19.79
N LEU A 103 -2.75 7.79 18.90
CA LEU A 103 -4.07 7.19 19.04
C LEU A 103 -3.98 5.67 18.84
N CYS A 104 -4.54 4.91 19.77
CA CYS A 104 -4.62 3.47 19.71
C CYS A 104 -6.05 2.97 19.90
N VAL A 105 -6.39 1.93 19.16
CA VAL A 105 -7.58 1.10 19.39
C VAL A 105 -7.20 0.00 20.37
N THR A 106 -7.97 -0.16 21.43
CA THR A 106 -7.67 -1.11 22.51
C THR A 106 -8.60 -2.31 22.50
N ILE A 107 -8.00 -3.47 22.74
CA ILE A 107 -8.70 -4.74 22.94
C ILE A 107 -8.26 -5.35 24.27
N SER A 108 -9.07 -6.27 24.79
CA SER A 108 -8.72 -7.12 25.91
C SER A 108 -8.99 -8.56 25.53
N SER A 109 -7.95 -9.26 25.05
CA SER A 109 -8.08 -10.58 24.43
C SER A 109 -7.05 -11.56 24.99
N SER A 110 -7.32 -12.86 24.91
CA SER A 110 -6.35 -13.88 25.31
C SER A 110 -5.12 -13.86 24.41
N ARG A 111 -3.98 -14.42 24.84
CA ARG A 111 -2.78 -14.51 24.01
C ARG A 111 -2.99 -15.28 22.71
N ALA A 112 -3.89 -16.28 22.72
CA ALA A 112 -4.23 -17.03 21.52
C ALA A 112 -5.04 -16.18 20.53
N ASP A 113 -6.06 -15.48 21.03
CA ASP A 113 -6.87 -14.56 20.22
C ASP A 113 -6.06 -13.37 19.71
N GLU A 114 -5.13 -12.87 20.52
CA GLU A 114 -4.19 -11.80 20.16
C GLU A 114 -3.34 -12.21 18.94
N LYS A 115 -2.73 -13.40 18.99
CA LYS A 115 -1.96 -13.94 17.85
C LYS A 115 -2.82 -14.17 16.62
N LEU A 116 -4.02 -14.72 16.80
CA LEU A 116 -4.95 -14.94 15.70
C LEU A 116 -5.38 -13.61 15.06
N LEU A 117 -5.67 -12.60 15.87
CA LEU A 117 -6.01 -11.26 15.41
C LEU A 117 -4.82 -10.63 14.67
N ASN A 118 -3.62 -10.73 15.22
CA ASN A 118 -2.41 -10.24 14.56
C ASN A 118 -2.22 -10.88 13.17
N LEU A 119 -2.40 -12.20 13.05
CA LEU A 119 -2.37 -12.87 11.76
C LEU A 119 -3.48 -12.38 10.82
N THR A 120 -4.70 -12.24 11.34
CA THR A 120 -5.88 -11.80 10.59
C THR A 120 -5.70 -10.38 10.04
N LEU A 121 -5.20 -9.44 10.85
CA LEU A 121 -4.94 -8.06 10.43
C LEU A 121 -3.87 -7.94 9.32
N ASN A 122 -3.02 -8.97 9.16
CA ASN A 122 -1.97 -9.01 8.15
C ASN A 122 -2.29 -9.96 6.98
N ASN A 123 -3.48 -10.58 6.94
CA ASN A 123 -3.83 -11.57 5.93
C ASN A 123 -4.39 -10.90 4.66
N PRO A 124 -3.65 -10.89 3.53
CA PRO A 124 -4.11 -10.24 2.31
C PRO A 124 -5.37 -10.90 1.71
N LEU A 125 -5.60 -12.20 1.97
CA LEU A 125 -6.73 -12.95 1.41
C LEU A 125 -8.10 -12.47 1.92
N ILE A 126 -8.13 -11.64 2.95
CA ILE A 126 -9.36 -11.07 3.52
C ILE A 126 -9.40 -9.54 3.45
N GLN A 127 -8.40 -8.91 2.81
CA GLN A 127 -8.33 -7.46 2.60
C GLN A 127 -8.89 -7.03 1.23
N GLY A 128 -9.05 -7.99 0.31
CA GLY A 128 -9.54 -7.75 -1.05
C GLY A 128 -8.42 -7.31 -2.00
N ASP A 129 -8.81 -7.07 -3.25
CA ASP A 129 -7.92 -6.67 -4.34
C ASP A 129 -8.34 -5.31 -4.90
N PHE A 130 -7.41 -4.63 -5.59
CA PHE A 130 -7.75 -3.44 -6.36
C PHE A 130 -8.74 -3.77 -7.49
N ILE A 131 -9.62 -2.82 -7.78
CA ILE A 131 -10.52 -2.92 -8.94
C ILE A 131 -9.73 -2.81 -10.25
N LYS A 132 -10.25 -3.43 -11.33
CA LYS A 132 -9.60 -3.42 -12.65
C LYS A 132 -9.31 -2.02 -13.22
N LYS A 133 -10.03 -0.98 -12.78
CA LYS A 133 -9.93 0.40 -13.29
C LYS A 133 -9.11 1.34 -12.39
N ILE A 134 -8.30 0.78 -11.50
CA ILE A 134 -7.48 1.56 -10.56
C ILE A 134 -6.51 2.54 -11.27
N GLU A 135 -5.99 2.19 -12.45
CA GLU A 135 -5.12 3.08 -13.24
C GLU A 135 -5.82 4.40 -13.60
N GLY A 136 -7.09 4.34 -14.02
CA GLY A 136 -7.85 5.55 -14.35
C GLY A 136 -8.07 6.45 -13.14
N TYR A 137 -8.19 5.86 -11.94
CA TYR A 137 -8.27 6.61 -10.69
C TYR A 137 -6.94 7.30 -10.36
N ILE A 138 -5.81 6.61 -10.55
CA ILE A 138 -4.46 7.17 -10.33
C ILE A 138 -4.20 8.34 -11.29
N GLU A 139 -4.55 8.20 -12.58
CA GLU A 139 -4.37 9.27 -13.57
C GLU A 139 -5.28 10.47 -13.31
N GLN A 140 -6.53 10.25 -12.90
CA GLN A 140 -7.41 11.33 -12.48
C GLN A 140 -6.80 12.08 -11.28
N LEU A 141 -6.31 11.36 -10.28
CA LEU A 141 -5.68 11.96 -9.10
C LEU A 141 -4.42 12.77 -9.48
N ARG A 142 -3.67 12.34 -10.50
CA ARG A 142 -2.51 13.08 -11.02
C ARG A 142 -2.91 14.41 -11.65
N GLY A 143 -4.07 14.47 -12.30
CA GLY A 143 -4.62 15.72 -12.82
C GLY A 143 -5.08 16.70 -11.73
N GLU A 144 -5.52 16.17 -10.59
CA GLU A 144 -5.99 16.97 -9.44
C GLU A 144 -4.83 17.46 -8.55
N LEU A 145 -3.71 16.72 -8.50
CA LEU A 145 -2.52 17.04 -7.72
C LEU A 145 -1.36 17.45 -8.65
N PRO A 146 -1.11 18.76 -8.86
CA PRO A 146 -0.10 19.24 -9.82
C PRO A 146 1.36 18.95 -9.40
N ASP A 147 1.62 18.66 -8.12
CA ASP A 147 2.95 18.27 -7.64
C ASP A 147 3.10 16.74 -7.63
N ASN A 148 4.00 16.22 -8.47
CA ASN A 148 4.31 14.80 -8.56
C ASN A 148 5.07 14.26 -7.34
N LYS A 149 5.51 15.10 -6.39
CA LYS A 149 6.22 14.65 -5.18
C LYS A 149 5.45 13.60 -4.41
N ASP A 150 4.12 13.71 -4.27
CA ASP A 150 3.34 12.72 -3.53
C ASP A 150 3.30 11.37 -4.26
N PHE A 151 3.30 11.37 -5.58
CA PHE A 151 3.29 10.14 -6.36
C PHE A 151 4.59 9.35 -6.19
N LEU A 152 5.71 10.05 -6.00
CA LEU A 152 7.01 9.46 -5.71
C LEU A 152 7.11 9.09 -4.22
N ASN A 153 6.92 10.06 -3.33
CA ASN A 153 7.11 9.92 -1.89
C ASN A 153 6.15 8.92 -1.25
N LEU A 154 4.96 8.71 -1.82
CA LEU A 154 3.97 7.72 -1.35
C LEU A 154 3.97 6.45 -2.19
N ARG A 155 4.94 6.28 -3.10
CA ARG A 155 5.11 5.10 -3.98
C ARG A 155 3.89 4.79 -4.86
N ILE A 156 3.10 5.81 -5.22
CA ILE A 156 1.94 5.64 -6.10
C ILE A 156 2.39 5.30 -7.53
N ALA A 157 3.54 5.82 -7.97
CA ALA A 157 4.13 5.44 -9.25
C ALA A 157 4.53 3.95 -9.30
N ASP A 158 5.13 3.42 -8.22
CA ASP A 158 5.47 2.01 -8.11
C ASP A 158 4.20 1.14 -8.13
N LEU A 159 3.19 1.54 -7.37
CA LEU A 159 1.88 0.88 -7.36
C LEU A 159 1.27 0.83 -8.77
N GLN A 160 1.29 1.96 -9.49
CA GLN A 160 0.81 2.03 -10.86
C GLN A 160 1.58 1.08 -11.79
N ASN A 161 2.91 1.01 -11.64
CA ASN A 161 3.75 0.11 -12.43
C ASN A 161 3.48 -1.38 -12.12
N GLU A 162 3.25 -1.73 -10.85
CA GLU A 162 2.91 -3.10 -10.47
C GLU A 162 1.54 -3.52 -11.01
N LEU A 163 0.55 -2.62 -10.96
CA LEU A 163 -0.81 -2.86 -11.43
C LEU A 163 -0.91 -2.86 -12.96
N GLY A 164 -0.16 -1.99 -13.63
CA GLY A 164 -0.15 -1.85 -15.09
C GLY A 164 0.75 -2.84 -15.84
N ARG A 165 1.41 -3.75 -15.12
CA ARG A 165 2.10 -4.89 -15.74
C ARG A 165 1.11 -5.90 -16.32
N PHE A 166 0.62 -5.62 -17.53
CA PHE A 166 0.72 -6.62 -18.60
C PHE A 166 2.22 -6.91 -18.84
N PRO A 167 2.66 -8.08 -19.37
CA PRO A 167 4.07 -8.47 -19.44
C PRO A 167 4.87 -7.61 -20.44
N GLY A 168 5.00 -6.31 -20.18
CA GLY A 168 6.03 -5.46 -20.71
C GLY A 168 7.33 -5.91 -20.07
N LYS A 169 8.25 -6.39 -20.91
CA LYS A 169 9.56 -6.87 -20.52
C LYS A 169 10.14 -5.93 -19.46
N LYS A 170 10.33 -6.44 -18.25
CA LYS A 170 11.28 -5.88 -17.29
C LYS A 170 12.52 -5.53 -18.09
N GLY A 171 13.03 -4.30 -17.96
CA GLY A 171 14.31 -3.94 -18.58
C GLY A 171 15.31 -5.05 -18.29
N MET A 172 16.12 -5.44 -19.28
CA MET A 172 17.04 -6.59 -19.13
C MET A 172 18.14 -6.33 -18.10
N VAL A 173 18.14 -5.15 -17.49
CA VAL A 173 19.15 -4.64 -16.59
C VAL A 173 18.41 -4.16 -15.34
N PRO A 174 18.81 -4.59 -14.13
CA PRO A 174 18.37 -3.98 -12.88
C PRO A 174 18.52 -2.46 -12.92
N ASP A 175 17.64 -1.72 -12.23
CA ASP A 175 17.63 -0.25 -12.30
C ASP A 175 18.94 0.39 -11.79
N ASP A 176 19.68 -0.31 -10.92
CA ASP A 176 20.99 0.11 -10.40
C ASP A 176 22.20 -0.40 -11.20
N ASP A 177 21.99 -1.29 -12.19
CA ASP A 177 23.09 -1.82 -12.99
C ASP A 177 23.37 -0.90 -14.18
N ILE A 178 24.56 -0.31 -14.20
CA ILE A 178 25.00 0.50 -15.34
C ILE A 178 25.33 -0.45 -16.51
N PRO A 179 24.58 -0.40 -17.63
CA PRO A 179 24.89 -1.24 -18.77
C PRO A 179 26.26 -0.89 -19.34
N ARG A 180 26.98 -1.89 -19.85
CA ARG A 180 28.29 -1.68 -20.48
C ARG A 180 28.15 -0.65 -21.60
N ILE A 181 28.92 0.43 -21.49
CA ILE A 181 28.93 1.50 -22.49
C ILE A 181 29.27 0.89 -23.85
N PRO A 182 28.40 1.04 -24.87
CA PRO A 182 28.69 0.50 -26.19
C PRO A 182 29.91 1.19 -26.78
N LYS A 183 30.85 0.41 -27.35
CA LYS A 183 32.08 0.95 -27.97
C LYS A 183 31.81 1.88 -29.15
N LYS A 184 30.62 1.80 -29.74
CA LYS A 184 30.16 2.66 -30.83
C LYS A 184 28.89 3.35 -30.39
N ALA A 185 28.90 4.68 -30.37
CA ALA A 185 27.70 5.47 -30.13
C ALA A 185 26.74 5.31 -31.32
N THR A 186 25.48 5.02 -31.03
CA THR A 186 24.42 4.97 -32.05
C THR A 186 24.07 6.38 -32.54
N THR A 187 24.13 7.37 -31.64
CA THR A 187 23.76 8.75 -31.90
C THR A 187 24.98 9.62 -32.20
N ARG A 188 24.84 10.58 -33.12
CA ARG A 188 25.88 11.53 -33.53
C ARG A 188 25.40 12.99 -33.34
N PRO A 189 26.34 13.94 -33.14
CA PRO A 189 25.99 15.36 -33.14
C PRO A 189 25.26 15.76 -34.42
N GLY A 190 24.12 16.43 -34.28
CA GLY A 190 23.20 16.79 -35.34
C GLY A 190 22.02 15.82 -35.52
N ASP A 191 21.98 14.67 -34.85
CA ASP A 191 20.85 13.75 -34.92
C ASP A 191 19.65 14.30 -34.14
N LEU A 192 18.51 14.40 -34.82
CA LEU A 192 17.23 14.83 -34.24
C LEU A 192 16.30 13.61 -34.11
N TRP A 193 15.96 13.27 -32.87
CA TRP A 193 15.07 12.18 -32.51
C TRP A 193 13.67 12.74 -32.24
N LEU A 194 12.66 12.10 -32.83
CA LEU A 194 11.25 12.40 -32.60
C LEU A 194 10.65 11.34 -31.67
N LEU A 195 10.25 11.76 -30.47
CA LEU A 195 9.70 10.94 -29.40
C LEU A 195 8.22 11.30 -29.22
N GLY A 196 7.40 11.01 -30.23
CA GLY A 196 6.01 11.46 -30.29
C GLY A 196 5.94 12.98 -30.43
N ASN A 197 5.33 13.65 -29.44
CA ASN A 197 5.25 15.12 -29.41
C ASN A 197 6.55 15.79 -28.95
N HIS A 198 7.53 15.03 -28.44
CA HIS A 198 8.79 15.55 -27.94
C HIS A 198 9.91 15.42 -28.99
N ARG A 199 10.84 16.37 -28.98
CA ARG A 199 12.02 16.40 -29.86
C ARG A 199 13.29 16.35 -29.01
N LEU A 200 14.27 15.54 -29.40
CA LEU A 200 15.57 15.44 -28.75
C LEU A 200 16.68 15.58 -29.80
N LEU A 201 17.46 16.65 -29.72
CA LEU A 201 18.61 16.88 -30.61
C LEU A 201 19.90 16.55 -29.86
N CYS A 202 20.74 15.68 -30.40
CA CYS A 202 22.11 15.52 -29.93
C CYS A 202 22.95 16.66 -30.51
N GLY A 203 23.33 17.65 -29.70
CA GLY A 203 24.01 18.83 -30.20
C GLY A 203 24.53 19.74 -29.09
N ASP A 204 25.10 20.86 -29.50
CA ASP A 204 25.64 21.89 -28.62
C ASP A 204 24.59 23.00 -28.43
N SER A 205 24.12 23.18 -27.19
CA SER A 205 23.11 24.17 -26.85
C SER A 205 23.61 25.61 -26.93
N THR A 206 24.93 25.84 -27.03
CA THR A 206 25.47 27.20 -27.25
C THR A 206 25.41 27.63 -28.71
N LYS A 207 25.04 26.72 -29.64
CA LYS A 207 24.92 27.03 -31.07
C LYS A 207 23.47 27.31 -31.44
N ASP A 208 23.18 28.57 -31.74
CA ASP A 208 21.84 29.08 -32.05
C ASP A 208 21.10 28.28 -33.14
N HIS A 209 21.81 27.87 -34.20
CA HIS A 209 21.21 27.08 -35.28
C HIS A 209 20.75 25.68 -34.83
N MET A 210 21.40 25.09 -33.82
CA MET A 210 21.00 23.79 -33.28
C MET A 210 19.76 23.92 -32.41
N VAL A 211 19.70 24.96 -31.57
CA VAL A 211 18.52 25.27 -30.77
C VAL A 211 17.33 25.59 -31.69
N SER A 212 17.52 26.44 -32.69
CA SER A 212 16.48 26.77 -33.69
C SER A 212 15.93 25.52 -34.39
N ARG A 213 16.81 24.57 -34.76
CA ARG A 213 16.41 23.30 -35.37
C ARG A 213 15.64 22.39 -34.41
N LEU A 214 16.03 22.34 -33.14
CA LEU A 214 15.30 21.61 -32.10
C LEU A 214 13.90 22.20 -31.89
N MET A 215 13.82 23.52 -31.81
CA MET A 215 12.62 24.28 -31.50
C MET A 215 11.62 24.38 -32.67
N ALA A 216 12.07 24.16 -33.91
CA ALA A 216 11.20 24.04 -35.08
C ALA A 216 10.23 25.22 -35.29
N GLY A 217 10.68 26.43 -34.92
CA GLY A 217 9.88 27.66 -35.00
C GLY A 217 9.04 27.96 -33.75
N SER A 218 8.96 27.06 -32.78
CA SER A 218 8.38 27.33 -31.47
C SER A 218 9.33 28.12 -30.58
N LYS A 219 8.82 28.96 -29.68
CA LYS A 219 9.63 29.61 -28.64
C LYS A 219 9.61 28.77 -27.37
N ALA A 220 10.72 28.79 -26.64
CA ALA A 220 10.84 28.16 -25.33
C ALA A 220 10.05 28.95 -24.29
#